data_AF-A0A9W3P3U0-F1
#
_entry.id   AF-A0A9W3P3U0-F1
#
_cell.length_a   1.000
_cell.length_b   1.000
_cell.length_c   1.000
_cell.angle_alpha   90.00
_cell.angle_beta   90.00
_cell.angle_gamma   90.00
#
_symmetry.space_group_name_H-M   'P 1'
#
loop_
_entity.id
_entity.type
_entity.pdbx_description
1 polymer ?
#
loop_
_entity_poly.entity_id
_entity_poly.type
_entity_poly.pdbx_seq_one_letter_code
_entity_poly.pdbx_strand_id
1 'polypeptide(L)'
;MGKYVPLKFLFNEELAEKIADSICKHDPNFSKRIFVDSVTYKVENLELKQRIEVIADELHNALQKDFNVAIHILLKTLGPENTTEVGTFTNGYMYMPIAKYVEKYGLNDFETSFNTMYEITKRNNAEYAIRPFLETYHEDTLDILQQ
;
A
#
# COMPACT_ATOMS: atom_id res chain seq x y z
N MET A 1 -13.85 -11.57 -26.27
CA MET A 1 -13.36 -12.32 -25.10
C MET A 1 -12.27 -11.48 -24.44
N GLY A 2 -12.55 -10.85 -23.29
CA GLY A 2 -11.52 -10.11 -22.55
C GLY A 2 -10.45 -11.08 -22.07
N LYS A 3 -9.17 -10.78 -22.34
CA LYS A 3 -8.05 -11.60 -21.86
C LYS A 3 -8.04 -11.54 -20.32
N TYR A 4 -8.17 -12.69 -19.67
CA TYR A 4 -7.92 -12.83 -18.24
C TYR A 4 -6.44 -12.54 -17.97
N VAL A 5 -6.16 -11.58 -17.10
CA VAL A 5 -4.80 -11.26 -16.63
C VAL A 5 -4.72 -11.68 -15.16
N PRO A 6 -3.85 -12.63 -14.79
CA PRO A 6 -3.64 -13.00 -13.40
C PRO A 6 -3.26 -11.78 -12.54
N LEU A 7 -3.84 -11.68 -11.34
CA LEU A 7 -3.68 -10.54 -10.43
C LEU A 7 -2.21 -10.13 -10.18
N LYS A 8 -1.29 -11.11 -10.11
CA LYS A 8 0.14 -10.85 -9.90
C LYS A 8 0.77 -9.96 -10.98
N PHE A 9 0.26 -10.03 -12.21
CA PHE A 9 0.77 -9.23 -13.32
C PHE A 9 0.26 -7.79 -13.31
N LEU A 10 -0.69 -7.45 -12.41
CA LEU A 10 -1.04 -6.06 -12.13
C LEU A 10 0.00 -5.38 -11.21
N PHE A 11 0.86 -6.15 -10.54
CA PHE A 11 1.97 -5.64 -9.72
C PHE A 11 3.24 -5.63 -10.55
N ASN A 12 3.34 -4.63 -11.42
CA ASN A 12 4.36 -4.47 -12.44
C ASN A 12 4.81 -3.00 -12.53
N GLU A 13 5.64 -2.71 -13.55
CA GLU A 13 6.08 -1.36 -13.91
C GLU A 13 4.93 -0.35 -13.99
N GLU A 14 3.83 -0.69 -14.68
CA GLU A 14 2.68 0.20 -14.86
C GLU A 14 2.05 0.60 -13.53
N LEU A 15 1.93 -0.32 -12.58
CA LEU A 15 1.47 0.01 -11.23
C LEU A 15 2.46 0.90 -10.49
N ALA A 16 3.77 0.60 -10.60
CA ALA A 16 4.81 1.42 -9.99
C ALA A 16 4.76 2.86 -10.53
N GLU A 17 4.57 3.04 -11.85
CA GLU A 17 4.40 4.36 -12.46
C GLU A 17 3.18 5.10 -11.90
N LYS A 18 2.03 4.43 -11.82
CA LYS A 18 0.79 5.03 -11.26
C LYS A 18 0.96 5.47 -9.82
N ILE A 19 1.59 4.64 -8.99
CA ILE A 19 1.87 4.96 -7.58
C ILE A 19 2.82 6.16 -7.53
N ALA A 20 3.92 6.12 -8.28
CA ALA A 20 4.91 7.20 -8.29
C ALA A 20 4.33 8.53 -8.78
N ASP A 21 3.51 8.53 -9.83
CA ASP A 21 2.84 9.73 -10.33
C ASP A 21 1.89 10.34 -9.31
N SER A 22 1.22 9.50 -8.50
CA SER A 22 0.39 9.99 -7.41
C SER A 22 1.24 10.60 -6.29
N ILE A 23 2.35 9.97 -5.93
CA ILE A 23 3.28 10.46 -4.90
C ILE A 23 3.92 11.79 -5.32
N CYS A 24 4.40 11.92 -6.56
CA CYS A 24 5.07 13.13 -7.05
C CYS A 24 4.19 14.40 -6.99
N LYS A 25 2.86 14.26 -6.96
CA LYS A 25 1.94 15.40 -6.75
C LYS A 25 2.00 15.96 -5.32
N HIS A 26 2.50 15.18 -4.37
CA HIS A 26 2.54 15.51 -2.95
C HIS A 26 3.96 15.54 -2.38
N ASP A 27 4.93 14.91 -3.06
CA ASP A 27 6.36 15.00 -2.77
C ASP A 27 7.17 15.18 -4.07
N PRO A 28 7.49 16.42 -4.47
CA PRO A 28 8.27 16.70 -5.68
C PRO A 28 9.70 16.15 -5.63
N ASN A 29 10.23 15.82 -4.45
CA ASN A 29 11.57 15.24 -4.31
C ASN A 29 11.58 13.71 -4.50
N PHE A 30 10.40 13.08 -4.62
CA PHE A 30 10.29 11.66 -4.87
C PHE A 30 10.87 11.30 -6.24
N SER A 31 11.89 10.45 -6.26
CA SER A 31 12.51 10.01 -7.51
C SER A 31 11.69 8.90 -8.17
N LYS A 32 10.68 9.29 -8.95
CA LYS A 32 9.84 8.37 -9.74
C LYS A 32 10.67 7.33 -10.49
N ARG A 33 11.73 7.78 -11.18
CA ARG A 33 12.58 6.91 -12.00
C ARG A 33 13.25 5.82 -11.16
N ILE A 34 13.88 6.18 -10.04
CA ILE A 34 14.58 5.21 -9.18
C ILE A 34 13.60 4.18 -8.64
N PHE A 35 12.43 4.62 -8.18
CA PHE A 35 11.39 3.72 -7.67
C PHE A 35 10.89 2.75 -8.74
N VAL A 36 10.49 3.25 -9.92
CA VAL A 36 9.94 2.42 -11.00
C VAL A 36 10.98 1.43 -11.50
N ASP A 37 12.21 1.88 -11.80
CA ASP A 37 13.29 1.02 -12.28
C ASP A 37 13.58 -0.13 -11.29
N SER A 38 13.61 0.18 -9.99
CA SER A 38 13.87 -0.81 -8.93
C SER A 38 12.73 -1.82 -8.78
N VAL A 39 11.47 -1.37 -8.80
CA VAL A 39 10.31 -2.27 -8.75
C VAL A 39 10.31 -3.18 -9.97
N THR A 40 10.43 -2.64 -11.19
CA THR A 40 10.39 -3.39 -12.44
C THR A 40 11.44 -4.51 -12.46
N TYR A 41 12.67 -4.19 -12.05
CA TYR A 41 13.75 -5.18 -11.96
C TYR A 41 13.45 -6.28 -10.94
N LYS A 42 12.94 -5.93 -9.75
CA LYS A 42 12.75 -6.87 -8.65
C LYS A 42 11.52 -7.77 -8.81
N VAL A 43 10.47 -7.34 -9.51
CA VAL A 43 9.20 -8.10 -9.61
C VAL A 43 9.18 -9.17 -10.70
N GLU A 44 10.12 -9.17 -11.66
CA GLU A 44 10.07 -9.95 -12.90
C GLU A 44 9.71 -11.44 -12.68
N ASN A 45 10.33 -12.09 -11.70
CA ASN A 45 10.19 -13.53 -11.43
C ASN A 45 9.49 -13.86 -10.10
N LEU A 46 8.76 -12.89 -9.53
CA LEU A 46 8.13 -13.04 -8.22
C LEU A 46 6.65 -13.40 -8.30
N GLU A 47 6.16 -14.10 -7.26
CA GLU A 47 4.73 -14.34 -7.07
C GLU A 47 4.04 -13.14 -6.40
N LEU A 48 2.70 -13.14 -6.44
CA LEU A 48 1.86 -12.00 -6.01
C LEU A 48 2.31 -11.34 -4.70
N LYS A 49 2.43 -12.12 -3.62
CA LYS A 49 2.78 -11.58 -2.29
C LYS A 49 4.17 -10.94 -2.26
N GLN A 50 5.13 -11.56 -2.93
CA GLN A 50 6.49 -11.05 -3.02
C GLN A 50 6.56 -9.76 -3.86
N ARG A 51 5.74 -9.65 -4.92
CA ARG A 51 5.63 -8.41 -5.70
C ARG A 51 5.07 -7.26 -4.87
N ILE A 52 4.02 -7.52 -4.08
CA ILE A 52 3.43 -6.53 -3.17
C ILE A 52 4.48 -6.07 -2.15
N GLU A 53 5.22 -7.01 -1.56
CA GLU A 53 6.28 -6.72 -0.60
C GLU A 53 7.42 -5.90 -1.22
N VAL A 54 7.87 -6.25 -2.42
CA VAL A 54 8.87 -5.45 -3.15
C VAL A 54 8.41 -4.02 -3.32
N ILE A 55 7.17 -3.78 -3.74
CA ILE A 55 6.67 -2.41 -3.92
C ILE A 55 6.63 -1.67 -2.58
N ALA A 56 6.22 -2.33 -1.48
CA ALA A 56 6.26 -1.73 -0.15
C ALA A 56 7.69 -1.37 0.28
N ASP A 57 8.66 -2.25 0.06
CA ASP A 57 10.06 -2.01 0.39
C ASP A 57 10.65 -0.88 -0.46
N GLU A 58 10.32 -0.83 -1.76
CA GLU A 58 10.76 0.25 -2.63
C GLU A 58 10.09 1.59 -2.29
N LEU A 59 8.86 1.60 -1.77
CA LEU A 59 8.27 2.81 -1.22
C LEU A 59 9.07 3.32 -0.02
N HIS A 60 9.47 2.43 0.88
CA HIS A 60 10.33 2.78 2.02
C HIS A 60 11.67 3.36 1.58
N ASN A 61 12.34 2.66 0.66
CA ASN A 61 13.65 3.04 0.15
C ASN A 61 13.61 4.34 -0.66
N ALA A 62 12.53 4.61 -1.40
CA ALA A 62 12.41 5.79 -2.24
C ALA A 62 11.93 7.03 -1.46
N LEU A 63 11.07 6.86 -0.45
CA LEU A 63 10.60 7.99 0.37
C LEU A 63 11.70 8.50 1.31
N GLN A 64 12.52 7.60 1.90
CA GLN A 64 13.60 7.93 2.85
C GLN A 64 13.18 8.95 3.91
N LYS A 65 12.00 8.75 4.50
CA LYS A 65 11.39 9.64 5.48
C LYS A 65 10.97 8.86 6.71
N ASP A 66 10.76 9.59 7.81
CA ASP A 66 10.10 9.04 8.99
C ASP A 66 8.73 8.44 8.62
N PHE A 67 8.36 7.36 9.30
CA PHE A 67 7.14 6.59 9.00
C PHE A 67 5.91 7.48 8.89
N ASN A 68 5.69 8.39 9.85
CA ASN A 68 4.52 9.27 9.86
C ASN A 68 4.48 10.24 8.68
N VAL A 69 5.64 10.75 8.25
CA VAL A 69 5.74 11.63 7.09
C VAL A 69 5.45 10.84 5.81
N ALA A 70 6.01 9.63 5.69
CA ALA A 70 5.75 8.73 4.58
C ALA A 70 4.26 8.38 4.46
N ILE A 71 3.63 7.98 5.57
CA ILE A 71 2.19 7.69 5.62
C ILE A 71 1.35 8.90 5.24
N HIS A 72 1.68 10.09 5.74
CA HIS A 72 0.93 11.31 5.40
C HIS A 72 0.96 11.60 3.89
N ILE A 73 2.07 11.31 3.21
CA ILE A 73 2.17 11.40 1.75
C ILE A 73 1.32 10.31 1.09
N LEU A 74 1.46 9.05 1.52
CA LEU A 74 0.74 7.92 0.95
C LEU A 74 -0.78 8.05 1.11
N LEU A 75 -1.27 8.56 2.23
CA LEU A 75 -2.70 8.83 2.44
C LEU A 75 -3.26 9.86 1.45
N LYS A 76 -2.47 10.88 1.06
CA LYS A 76 -2.90 11.84 0.02
C LYS A 76 -3.01 11.23 -1.36
N THR A 77 -2.32 10.10 -1.61
CA THR A 77 -2.42 9.36 -2.88
C THR A 77 -3.69 8.54 -2.99
N LEU A 78 -4.41 8.33 -1.88
CA LEU A 78 -5.68 7.62 -1.89
C LEU A 78 -6.72 8.46 -2.63
N GLY A 79 -7.44 7.82 -3.56
CA GLY A 79 -8.51 8.45 -4.31
C GLY A 79 -9.73 8.83 -3.43
N PRO A 80 -10.86 9.25 -4.03
CA PRO A 80 -12.10 9.38 -3.28
C PRO A 80 -12.49 8.05 -2.61
N GLU A 81 -13.25 8.13 -1.51
CA GLU A 81 -13.84 6.94 -0.89
C GLU A 81 -14.75 6.22 -1.89
N ASN A 82 -14.81 4.89 -1.84
CA ASN A 82 -15.71 4.14 -2.70
C ASN A 82 -17.15 4.31 -2.21
N THR A 83 -17.91 5.19 -2.85
CA THR A 83 -19.34 5.38 -2.57
C THR A 83 -20.23 4.31 -3.23
N THR A 84 -19.65 3.42 -4.05
CA THR A 84 -20.33 2.30 -4.72
C THR A 84 -19.42 1.07 -4.75
N GLU A 85 -19.99 -0.14 -4.59
CA GLU A 85 -19.24 -1.42 -4.59
C GLU A 85 -18.56 -1.75 -5.93
N VAL A 86 -18.88 -0.99 -6.99
CA VAL A 86 -18.45 -1.25 -8.37
C VAL A 86 -16.95 -0.92 -8.59
N GLY A 87 -16.33 -0.09 -7.73
CA GLY A 87 -14.95 0.38 -7.87
C GLY A 87 -13.88 -0.40 -7.09
N THR A 88 -14.28 -1.25 -6.14
CA THR A 88 -13.36 -1.91 -5.19
C THR A 88 -12.41 -2.87 -5.91
N PHE A 89 -12.87 -3.57 -6.94
CA PHE A 89 -12.08 -4.54 -7.68
C PHE A 89 -11.26 -3.95 -8.84
N THR A 90 -11.67 -2.82 -9.42
CA THR A 90 -11.02 -2.29 -10.63
C THR A 90 -9.73 -1.52 -10.33
N ASN A 91 -9.66 -0.79 -9.21
CA ASN A 91 -8.47 -0.04 -8.82
C ASN A 91 -7.95 -0.36 -7.41
N GLY A 92 -8.73 -1.03 -6.55
CA GLY A 92 -8.36 -1.21 -5.14
C GLY A 92 -7.02 -1.92 -4.92
N TYR A 93 -6.61 -2.83 -5.83
CA TYR A 93 -5.36 -3.58 -5.70
C TYR A 93 -4.11 -2.68 -5.59
N MET A 94 -4.18 -1.43 -6.10
CA MET A 94 -3.08 -0.47 -6.01
C MET A 94 -2.77 -0.03 -4.57
N TYR A 95 -3.69 -0.22 -3.63
CA TYR A 95 -3.51 0.10 -2.22
C TYR A 95 -2.87 -1.05 -1.44
N MET A 96 -2.74 -2.24 -2.04
CA MET A 96 -2.14 -3.38 -1.34
C MET A 96 -0.69 -3.15 -0.92
N PRO A 97 0.18 -2.53 -1.74
CA PRO A 97 1.54 -2.20 -1.32
C PRO A 97 1.58 -1.18 -0.16
N ILE A 98 0.60 -0.28 -0.07
CA ILE A 98 0.51 0.70 1.03
C ILE A 98 0.12 -0.01 2.34
N ALA A 99 -0.87 -0.89 2.31
CA ALA A 99 -1.21 -1.70 3.48
C ALA A 99 -0.04 -2.62 3.89
N LYS A 100 0.69 -3.21 2.92
CA LYS A 100 1.91 -3.98 3.20
C LYS A 100 3.04 -3.13 3.80
N TYR A 101 3.16 -1.86 3.39
CA TYR A 101 4.09 -0.91 3.99
C TYR A 101 3.76 -0.66 5.48
N VAL A 102 2.47 -0.48 5.82
CA VAL A 102 2.01 -0.34 7.21
C VAL A 102 2.31 -1.60 8.01
N GLU A 103 1.99 -2.78 7.46
CA GLU A 103 2.27 -4.08 8.10
C GLU A 103 3.75 -4.22 8.50
N LYS A 104 4.67 -3.76 7.65
CA LYS A 104 6.11 -3.99 7.79
C LYS A 104 6.83 -2.89 8.58
N TYR A 105 6.40 -1.65 8.45
CA TYR A 105 7.11 -0.48 9.00
C TYR A 105 6.31 0.29 10.06
N GLY A 106 5.05 -0.05 10.28
CA GLY A 106 4.14 0.70 11.15
C GLY A 106 3.99 0.18 12.57
N LEU A 107 4.61 -0.96 12.92
CA LEU A 107 4.37 -1.61 14.21
C LEU A 107 4.65 -0.70 15.42
N ASN A 108 5.62 0.22 15.30
CA ASN A 108 5.98 1.14 16.39
C ASN A 108 5.07 2.38 16.48
N ASP A 109 4.15 2.60 15.52
CA ASP A 109 3.19 3.71 15.52
C ASP A 109 1.78 3.17 15.26
N PHE A 110 1.17 2.67 16.35
CA PHE A 110 -0.11 1.97 16.33
C PHE A 110 -1.24 2.85 15.78
N GLU A 111 -1.41 4.07 16.31
CA GLU A 111 -2.50 4.97 15.93
C GLU A 111 -2.44 5.34 14.45
N THR A 112 -1.26 5.75 13.95
CA THR A 112 -1.08 6.10 12.54
C THR A 112 -1.32 4.89 11.63
N SER A 113 -0.86 3.72 12.05
CA SER A 113 -1.05 2.47 11.31
C SER A 113 -2.52 2.06 11.21
N PHE A 114 -3.25 2.10 12.32
CA PHE A 114 -4.68 1.76 12.32
C PHE A 114 -5.51 2.76 11.52
N ASN A 115 -5.26 4.05 11.68
CA ASN A 115 -5.92 5.07 10.87
C ASN A 115 -5.64 4.84 9.36
N THR A 116 -4.42 4.44 9.01
CA THR A 116 -4.08 4.13 7.61
C THR A 116 -4.80 2.89 7.10
N MET A 117 -4.84 1.81 7.87
CA MET A 117 -5.59 0.61 7.52
C MET A 117 -7.09 0.92 7.38
N TYR A 118 -7.65 1.76 8.24
CA TYR A 118 -9.02 2.23 8.16
C TYR A 118 -9.30 3.00 6.87
N GLU A 119 -8.45 3.99 6.53
CA GLU A 119 -8.59 4.77 5.29
C GLU A 119 -8.44 3.93 4.02
N ILE A 120 -7.56 2.93 4.02
CA ILE A 120 -7.47 1.95 2.94
C ILE A 120 -8.74 1.11 2.87
N THR A 121 -9.30 0.69 4.01
CA THR A 121 -10.50 -0.17 4.08
C THR A 121 -11.76 0.50 3.51
N LYS A 122 -11.83 1.84 3.52
CA LYS A 122 -12.91 2.58 2.82
C LYS A 122 -12.86 2.49 1.29
N ARG A 123 -11.76 1.99 0.72
CA ARG A 123 -11.48 1.94 -0.73
C ARG A 123 -11.13 0.54 -1.21
N ASN A 124 -10.61 -0.30 -0.33
CA ASN A 124 -10.31 -1.70 -0.57
C ASN A 124 -10.28 -2.44 0.79
N ASN A 125 -9.44 -3.45 0.96
CA ASN A 125 -9.30 -4.23 2.17
C ASN A 125 -7.84 -4.19 2.64
N ALA A 126 -7.64 -3.92 3.93
CA ALA A 126 -6.34 -3.94 4.60
C ALA A 126 -6.24 -5.02 5.70
N GLU A 127 -7.18 -5.95 5.79
CA GLU A 127 -7.29 -6.92 6.89
C GLU A 127 -6.02 -7.74 7.11
N TYR A 128 -5.26 -8.04 6.04
CA TYR A 128 -4.04 -8.83 6.17
C TYR A 128 -2.91 -8.07 6.88
N ALA A 129 -2.94 -6.73 6.86
CA ALA A 129 -1.93 -5.89 7.49
C ALA A 129 -2.10 -5.81 9.01
N ILE A 130 -3.24 -6.23 9.56
CA ILE A 130 -3.54 -6.15 11.00
C ILE A 130 -2.80 -7.19 11.84
N ARG A 131 -2.31 -8.27 11.21
CA ARG A 131 -1.77 -9.44 11.93
C ARG A 131 -0.60 -9.11 12.87
N PRO A 132 0.43 -8.34 12.47
CA PRO A 132 1.51 -7.96 13.38
C PRO A 132 1.02 -7.18 14.62
N PHE A 133 -0.05 -6.41 14.45
CA PHE A 133 -0.68 -5.66 15.54
C PHE A 133 -1.47 -6.57 16.47
N LEU A 134 -2.21 -7.56 15.95
CA LEU A 134 -2.85 -8.59 16.79
C LEU A 134 -1.84 -9.40 17.61
N GLU A 135 -0.65 -9.63 17.07
CA GLU A 135 0.43 -10.38 17.72
C GLU A 135 1.17 -9.54 18.80
N THR A 136 1.22 -8.21 18.63
CA THR A 136 1.99 -7.30 19.51
C THR A 136 1.11 -6.49 20.48
N TYR A 137 -0.02 -5.97 20.00
CA TYR A 137 -0.99 -5.11 20.68
C TYR A 137 -2.36 -5.80 20.72
N HIS A 138 -2.40 -7.00 21.30
CA HIS A 138 -3.55 -7.89 21.20
C HIS A 138 -4.86 -7.26 21.71
N GLU A 139 -4.87 -6.73 22.94
CA GLU A 139 -6.05 -6.14 23.56
C GLU A 139 -6.50 -4.88 22.82
N ASP A 140 -5.59 -3.93 22.58
CA ASP A 140 -5.88 -2.68 21.85
C ASP A 140 -6.45 -2.96 20.45
N THR A 141 -5.92 -3.96 19.75
CA THR A 141 -6.41 -4.33 18.42
C THR A 141 -7.81 -4.93 18.48
N LEU A 142 -8.10 -5.78 19.47
CA LEU A 142 -9.43 -6.37 19.63
C LEU A 142 -10.48 -5.31 19.99
N ASP A 143 -10.13 -4.35 20.85
CA ASP A 143 -11.03 -3.25 21.24
C ASP A 143 -11.43 -2.38 20.04
N ILE A 144 -10.54 -2.19 19.06
CA ILE A 144 -10.87 -1.49 17.82
C ILE A 144 -11.77 -2.33 16.91
N LEU A 145 -11.50 -3.64 16.80
CA LEU A 145 -12.26 -4.53 15.92
C LEU A 145 -13.70 -4.82 16.42
N GLN A 146 -13.98 -4.58 17.70
CA GLN A 146 -15.29 -4.82 18.30
C GLN A 146 -16.23 -3.60 18.27
N GLN A 147 -15.74 -2.44 17.82
CA GLN A 147 -16.53 -1.21 17.65
C GLN A 147 -17.28 -1.19 16.32
#